data_AF-A0A0Q9ZNZ9-F1
#
_entry.id   AF-A0A0Q9ZNZ9-F1
#
_cell.length_a   1.000
_cell.length_b   1.000
_cell.length_c   1.000
_cell.angle_alpha   90.00
_cell.angle_beta   90.00
_cell.angle_gamma   90.00
#
_symmetry.space_group_name_H-M   'P 1'
#
loop_
_entity.id
_entity.type
_entity.pdbx_description
1 polymer ?
#
loop_
_entity_poly.entity_id
_entity_poly.type
_entity_poly.pdbx_seq_one_letter_code
_entity_poly.pdbx_strand_id
1 'polypeptide(L)'
;MANVEESSTLDSSNISPHFFSDSESHKQLKKKKKKPYRYLYNLITPHSKRKAFEKEANLEQQNQVATCWASFIELYYSDKLEFFSLQSKREFYDEKIIWQYWGQGINENQLPESVKLYFKSIDKHCPDYKIIRLDDSNINEYLDLPRFVWDKKTLSGFKPAFFADLLRLALLDVYGGVWLDATIYLTEPLPNMLQDNGFFMYQRATDAHNKQQWHKFNSYYFNWDSKHKVNLLNSVIFAHKKNPVIHTCLDLMLNFWKTQEYIPHYFFFQILFDTLIKGKLAQYQCPIIDDTKPHLLVATLHNPYAEADYQNIVSQAGIHKMSYVKQVRPDSYYEYLLKNT
;
A
#
# COMPACT_ATOMS: atom_id res chain seq x y z
N MET A 1 -24.56 -23.45 -4.94
CA MET A 1 -23.75 -24.68 -4.81
C MET A 1 -23.57 -25.26 -6.19
N ALA A 2 -22.37 -25.14 -6.73
CA ALA A 2 -21.92 -25.91 -7.90
C ALA A 2 -20.62 -26.58 -7.42
N ASN A 3 -20.65 -27.91 -7.37
CA ASN A 3 -19.49 -28.75 -7.09
C ASN A 3 -18.44 -28.46 -8.16
N VAL A 4 -17.33 -27.86 -7.77
CA VAL A 4 -16.09 -27.92 -8.54
C VAL A 4 -15.43 -29.21 -8.09
N GLU A 5 -15.34 -30.19 -9.00
CA GLU A 5 -14.65 -31.45 -8.79
C GLU A 5 -13.20 -31.18 -8.34
N GLU A 6 -12.88 -31.58 -7.10
CA GLU A 6 -11.52 -31.70 -6.60
C GLU A 6 -10.83 -32.88 -7.29
N SER A 7 -10.32 -32.69 -8.51
CA SER A 7 -9.37 -33.65 -9.10
C SER A 7 -8.32 -33.05 -10.03
N SER A 8 -8.13 -31.72 -10.04
CA SER A 8 -6.93 -31.14 -10.64
C SER A 8 -5.81 -31.08 -9.62
N THR A 9 -4.73 -31.83 -9.83
CA THR A 9 -3.48 -31.64 -9.09
C THR A 9 -3.07 -30.18 -9.14
N LEU A 10 -2.91 -29.54 -7.97
CA LEU A 10 -2.40 -28.17 -7.85
C LEU A 10 -1.00 -28.11 -8.48
N ASP A 11 -0.87 -27.46 -9.64
CA ASP A 11 0.41 -27.05 -10.22
C ASP A 11 0.53 -25.53 -10.17
N SER A 12 1.73 -25.04 -9.85
CA SER A 12 2.18 -23.64 -9.81
C SER A 12 1.62 -22.73 -10.92
N SER A 13 1.28 -23.29 -12.08
CA SER A 13 0.69 -22.59 -13.23
C SER A 13 -0.83 -22.35 -13.15
N ASN A 14 -1.55 -23.06 -12.29
CA ASN A 14 -3.03 -23.06 -12.22
C ASN A 14 -3.59 -23.03 -10.78
N ILE A 15 -2.80 -22.64 -9.79
CA ILE A 15 -3.23 -22.64 -8.37
C ILE A 15 -4.36 -21.61 -8.14
N SER A 16 -4.21 -20.37 -8.58
CA SER A 16 -4.92 -19.26 -7.95
C SER A 16 -6.38 -18.97 -8.34
N PRO A 17 -6.96 -19.36 -9.50
CA PRO A 17 -8.39 -19.13 -9.76
C PRO A 17 -9.31 -19.82 -8.73
N HIS A 18 -8.80 -20.86 -8.07
CA HIS A 18 -9.51 -21.63 -7.06
C HIS A 18 -9.46 -21.00 -5.66
N PHE A 19 -8.47 -20.14 -5.37
CA PHE A 19 -8.27 -19.63 -4.01
C PHE A 19 -8.93 -18.27 -3.77
N PHE A 20 -8.88 -17.36 -4.74
CA PHE A 20 -9.40 -16.00 -4.54
C PHE A 20 -10.81 -15.87 -5.09
N SER A 21 -11.78 -15.95 -4.18
CA SER A 21 -13.19 -15.76 -4.48
C SER A 21 -13.75 -14.55 -3.73
N ASP A 22 -14.76 -13.90 -4.32
CA ASP A 22 -15.50 -12.84 -3.64
C ASP A 22 -16.39 -13.42 -2.51
N SER A 23 -16.59 -12.62 -1.47
CA SER A 23 -17.58 -12.87 -0.44
C SER A 23 -19.00 -12.78 -1.03
N GLU A 24 -19.98 -13.43 -0.39
CA GLU A 24 -21.36 -13.42 -0.88
C GLU A 24 -21.96 -12.01 -0.87
N SER A 25 -21.75 -11.24 0.20
CA SER A 25 -22.21 -9.84 0.23
C SER A 25 -21.52 -8.99 -0.83
N HIS A 26 -20.25 -9.27 -1.15
CA HIS A 26 -19.53 -8.55 -2.20
C HIS A 26 -20.07 -8.89 -3.60
N LYS A 27 -20.36 -10.17 -3.88
CA LYS A 27 -21.04 -10.60 -5.12
C LYS A 27 -22.41 -9.93 -5.26
N GLN A 28 -23.19 -9.89 -4.18
CA GLN A 28 -24.49 -9.21 -4.16
C GLN A 28 -24.35 -7.71 -4.42
N LEU A 29 -23.36 -7.05 -3.81
CA LEU A 29 -23.08 -5.64 -4.04
C LEU A 29 -22.68 -5.36 -5.49
N LYS A 30 -21.79 -6.17 -6.08
CA LYS A 30 -21.42 -6.10 -7.50
C LYS A 30 -22.66 -6.22 -8.40
N LYS A 31 -23.53 -7.19 -8.14
CA LYS A 31 -24.80 -7.37 -8.88
C LYS A 31 -25.72 -6.15 -8.77
N LYS A 32 -25.92 -5.63 -7.56
CA LYS A 32 -26.75 -4.42 -7.30
C LYS A 32 -26.19 -3.16 -7.95
N LYS A 33 -24.87 -3.06 -8.13
CA LYS A 33 -24.19 -1.90 -8.77
C LYS A 33 -24.02 -2.04 -10.29
N LYS A 34 -24.33 -3.21 -10.87
CA LYS A 34 -24.28 -3.43 -12.33
C LYS A 34 -25.53 -2.84 -13.00
N LYS A 35 -25.38 -2.26 -14.19
CA LYS A 35 -26.53 -1.83 -15.02
C LYS A 35 -27.29 -3.08 -15.53
N PRO A 36 -28.64 -3.06 -15.60
CA PRO A 36 -29.53 -1.94 -15.25
C PRO A 36 -29.94 -1.88 -13.76
N TYR A 37 -29.68 -2.92 -12.97
CA TYR A 37 -30.10 -3.04 -11.55
C TYR A 37 -29.68 -1.86 -10.66
N ARG A 38 -28.56 -1.21 -10.97
CA ARG A 38 -28.07 -0.02 -10.27
C ARG A 38 -29.11 1.08 -10.14
N TYR A 39 -29.91 1.32 -11.18
CA TYR A 39 -30.91 2.39 -11.17
C TYR A 39 -32.02 2.06 -10.17
N LEU A 40 -32.57 0.85 -10.26
CA LEU A 40 -33.60 0.37 -9.35
C LEU A 40 -33.08 0.36 -7.90
N TYR A 41 -31.88 -0.18 -7.66
CA TYR A 41 -31.28 -0.24 -6.33
C TYR A 41 -31.12 1.15 -5.70
N ASN A 42 -30.67 2.13 -6.48
CA ASN A 42 -30.52 3.50 -6.01
C ASN A 42 -31.86 4.20 -5.72
N LEU A 43 -32.91 3.86 -6.47
CA LEU A 43 -34.25 4.43 -6.30
C LEU A 43 -34.94 3.87 -5.04
N ILE A 44 -34.88 2.55 -4.83
CA ILE A 44 -35.63 1.88 -3.75
C ILE A 44 -34.88 1.80 -2.42
N THR A 45 -33.56 2.04 -2.41
CA THR A 45 -32.73 1.88 -1.20
C THR A 45 -32.16 3.22 -0.75
N PRO A 46 -32.54 3.71 0.45
CA PRO A 46 -32.00 4.95 1.02
C PRO A 46 -30.47 4.97 1.04
N HIS A 47 -29.88 6.15 0.84
CA HIS A 47 -28.42 6.32 0.78
C HIS A 47 -27.70 5.79 2.02
N SER A 48 -28.23 6.03 3.22
CA SER A 48 -27.68 5.52 4.48
C SER A 48 -27.61 3.99 4.52
N LYS A 49 -28.69 3.30 4.12
CA LYS A 49 -28.74 1.83 4.03
C LYS A 49 -27.78 1.29 2.97
N ARG A 50 -27.66 1.95 1.81
CA ARG A 50 -26.68 1.59 0.78
C ARG A 50 -25.25 1.70 1.32
N LYS A 51 -24.94 2.79 2.03
CA LYS A 51 -23.63 3.00 2.65
C LYS A 51 -23.32 1.99 3.74
N ALA A 52 -24.29 1.63 4.58
CA ALA A 52 -24.12 0.57 5.58
C ALA A 52 -23.79 -0.77 4.91
N PHE A 53 -24.57 -1.18 3.91
CA PHE A 53 -24.32 -2.42 3.17
C PHE A 53 -22.97 -2.41 2.42
N GLU A 54 -22.57 -1.28 1.83
CA GLU A 54 -21.25 -1.12 1.21
C GLU A 54 -20.10 -1.34 2.20
N LYS A 55 -20.25 -0.89 3.45
CA LYS A 55 -19.24 -1.06 4.51
C LYS A 55 -19.20 -2.51 5.00
N GLU A 56 -20.36 -3.11 5.23
CA GLU A 56 -20.47 -4.51 5.64
C GLU A 56 -19.89 -5.45 4.57
N ALA A 57 -20.29 -5.29 3.31
CA ALA A 57 -19.76 -6.06 2.19
C ALA A 57 -18.26 -5.83 1.97
N ASN A 58 -17.73 -4.66 2.33
CA ASN A 58 -16.29 -4.42 2.31
C ASN A 58 -15.57 -5.21 3.41
N LEU A 59 -16.07 -5.14 4.64
CA LEU A 59 -15.50 -5.87 5.78
C LEU A 59 -15.53 -7.39 5.53
N GLU A 60 -16.64 -7.92 4.99
CA GLU A 60 -16.76 -9.32 4.61
C GLU A 60 -15.76 -9.70 3.50
N GLN A 61 -15.60 -8.84 2.48
CA GLN A 61 -14.61 -9.06 1.42
C GLN A 61 -13.18 -9.06 1.97
N GLN A 62 -12.85 -8.18 2.91
CA GLN A 62 -11.53 -8.18 3.55
C GLN A 62 -11.27 -9.51 4.26
N ASN A 63 -12.25 -10.02 5.01
CA ASN A 63 -12.11 -11.30 5.72
C ASN A 63 -12.05 -12.49 4.75
N GLN A 64 -12.84 -12.48 3.67
CA GLN A 64 -12.73 -13.50 2.63
C GLN A 64 -11.33 -13.52 2.02
N VAL A 65 -10.79 -12.36 1.65
CA VAL A 65 -9.43 -12.24 1.12
C VAL A 65 -8.37 -12.68 2.13
N ALA A 66 -8.55 -12.40 3.42
CA ALA A 66 -7.67 -12.89 4.47
C ALA A 66 -7.69 -14.43 4.58
N THR A 67 -8.86 -15.06 4.46
CA THR A 67 -8.97 -16.53 4.39
C THR A 67 -8.26 -17.09 3.17
N CYS A 68 -8.46 -16.49 1.99
CA CYS A 68 -7.76 -16.87 0.77
C CYS A 68 -6.23 -16.77 0.95
N TRP A 69 -5.77 -15.68 1.56
CA TRP A 69 -4.36 -15.49 1.87
C TRP A 69 -3.84 -16.52 2.85
N ALA A 70 -4.57 -16.84 3.92
CA ALA A 70 -4.16 -17.86 4.88
C ALA A 70 -3.92 -19.21 4.19
N SER A 71 -4.83 -19.64 3.31
CA SER A 71 -4.64 -20.86 2.52
C SER A 71 -3.44 -20.76 1.57
N PHE A 72 -3.24 -19.62 0.90
CA PHE A 72 -2.11 -19.42 -0.01
C PHE A 72 -0.76 -19.37 0.72
N ILE A 73 -0.74 -18.82 1.94
CA ILE A 73 0.42 -18.81 2.84
C ILE A 73 0.77 -20.24 3.26
N GLU A 74 -0.19 -21.11 3.59
CA GLU A 74 0.12 -22.51 3.89
C GLU A 74 0.75 -23.24 2.70
N LEU A 75 0.31 -22.94 1.46
CA LEU A 75 0.96 -23.49 0.26
C LEU A 75 2.41 -23.03 0.13
N TYR A 76 2.70 -21.75 0.41
CA TYR A 76 4.06 -21.22 0.41
C TYR A 76 4.96 -21.96 1.42
N TYR A 77 4.51 -22.09 2.67
CA TYR A 77 5.27 -22.77 3.73
C TYR A 77 5.29 -24.30 3.61
N SER A 78 4.53 -24.88 2.69
CA SER A 78 4.55 -26.31 2.36
C SER A 78 5.33 -26.61 1.07
N ASP A 79 6.15 -25.65 0.62
CA ASP A 79 6.97 -25.73 -0.59
C ASP A 79 6.16 -26.06 -1.87
N LYS A 80 4.91 -25.58 -1.94
CA LYS A 80 4.02 -25.74 -3.10
C LYS A 80 4.01 -24.51 -4.03
N LEU A 81 4.61 -23.42 -3.61
CA LEU A 81 4.76 -22.19 -4.40
C LEU A 81 6.22 -22.00 -4.81
N GLU A 82 6.45 -21.18 -5.84
CA GLU A 82 7.79 -20.84 -6.30
C GLU A 82 8.47 -19.86 -5.34
N PHE A 83 9.77 -20.03 -5.11
CA PHE A 83 10.61 -19.05 -4.43
C PHE A 83 11.30 -18.16 -5.45
N PHE A 84 11.20 -16.84 -5.29
CA PHE A 84 11.82 -15.90 -6.22
C PHE A 84 13.12 -15.34 -5.64
N SER A 85 14.20 -15.37 -6.42
CA SER A 85 15.47 -14.77 -6.03
C SER A 85 15.89 -13.72 -7.07
N LEU A 86 15.51 -12.47 -6.80
CA LEU A 86 15.89 -11.33 -7.63
C LEU A 86 17.36 -10.97 -7.40
N GLN A 87 18.07 -10.61 -8.47
CA GLN A 87 19.49 -10.28 -8.43
C GLN A 87 19.72 -8.78 -8.48
N SER A 88 20.72 -8.31 -7.73
CA SER A 88 21.20 -6.93 -7.86
C SER A 88 21.94 -6.73 -9.18
N LYS A 89 21.77 -5.56 -9.79
CA LYS A 89 22.58 -5.08 -10.92
C LYS A 89 23.54 -3.95 -10.53
N ARG A 90 23.38 -3.41 -9.33
CA ARG A 90 24.25 -2.40 -8.74
C ARG A 90 24.68 -2.84 -7.35
N GLU A 91 25.81 -2.33 -6.91
CA GLU A 91 26.28 -2.50 -5.54
C GLU A 91 26.18 -1.17 -4.82
N PHE A 92 25.72 -1.23 -3.58
CA PHE A 92 25.71 -0.13 -2.62
C PHE A 92 26.36 -0.66 -1.35
N TYR A 93 27.27 0.11 -0.77
CA TYR A 93 28.09 -0.36 0.33
C TYR A 93 27.58 0.23 1.64
N ASP A 94 27.85 1.51 1.86
CA ASP A 94 27.54 2.21 3.10
C ASP A 94 26.44 3.26 2.91
N GLU A 95 25.89 3.40 1.70
CA GLU A 95 24.87 4.41 1.42
C GLU A 95 23.53 4.06 2.07
N LYS A 96 22.95 5.03 2.77
CA LYS A 96 21.54 4.97 3.17
C LYS A 96 20.68 5.30 1.95
N ILE A 97 19.87 4.36 1.48
CA ILE A 97 19.11 4.51 0.24
C ILE A 97 17.65 4.86 0.53
N ILE A 98 17.12 5.86 -0.20
CA ILE A 98 15.69 6.11 -0.32
C ILE A 98 15.26 5.77 -1.74
N TRP A 99 14.24 4.93 -1.87
CA TRP A 99 13.59 4.59 -3.13
C TRP A 99 12.28 5.37 -3.27
N GLN A 100 12.10 6.02 -4.43
CA GLN A 100 10.82 6.60 -4.84
C GLN A 100 10.52 6.19 -6.27
N TYR A 101 9.24 6.09 -6.62
CA TYR A 101 8.82 5.69 -7.97
C TYR A 101 7.66 6.52 -8.49
N TRP A 102 7.77 6.95 -9.74
CA TRP A 102 6.71 7.61 -10.51
C TRP A 102 6.72 7.13 -11.96
N GLY A 103 5.88 6.15 -12.28
CA GLY A 103 5.92 5.44 -13.57
C GLY A 103 5.71 6.32 -14.81
N GLN A 104 5.02 7.47 -14.68
CA GLN A 104 4.79 8.39 -15.80
C GLN A 104 6.03 9.20 -16.22
N GLY A 105 7.15 9.07 -15.50
CA GLY A 105 8.40 9.77 -15.79
C GLY A 105 8.77 10.77 -14.70
N ILE A 106 10.04 10.77 -14.31
CA ILE A 106 10.58 11.64 -13.25
C ILE A 106 11.16 12.98 -13.77
N ASN A 107 11.03 13.26 -15.07
CA ASN A 107 11.45 14.53 -15.63
C ASN A 107 10.60 15.69 -15.07
N GLU A 108 11.24 16.82 -14.77
CA GLU A 108 10.56 17.97 -14.16
C GLU A 108 9.33 18.44 -14.94
N ASN A 109 9.35 18.38 -16.28
CA ASN A 109 8.23 18.80 -17.10
C ASN A 109 7.03 17.84 -17.06
N GLN A 110 7.22 16.61 -16.57
CA GLN A 110 6.20 15.55 -16.50
C GLN A 110 5.66 15.34 -15.09
N LEU A 111 6.46 15.70 -14.08
CA LEU A 111 6.05 15.60 -12.69
C LEU A 111 4.98 16.63 -12.36
N PRO A 112 3.90 16.23 -11.68
CA PRO A 112 2.98 17.22 -11.16
C PRO A 112 3.59 18.09 -10.05
N GLU A 113 3.12 19.33 -9.92
CA GLU A 113 3.62 20.29 -8.92
C GLU A 113 3.59 19.77 -7.48
N SER A 114 2.56 19.00 -7.10
CA SER A 114 2.51 18.38 -5.77
C SER A 114 3.64 17.37 -5.58
N VAL A 115 3.96 16.55 -6.57
CA VAL A 115 5.05 15.57 -6.47
C VAL A 115 6.41 16.27 -6.42
N LYS A 116 6.60 17.35 -7.19
CA LYS A 116 7.82 18.18 -7.11
C LYS A 116 8.04 18.75 -5.71
N LEU A 117 6.99 19.31 -5.10
CA LEU A 117 7.02 19.80 -3.73
C LEU A 117 7.46 18.70 -2.74
N TYR A 118 6.87 17.51 -2.88
CA TYR A 118 7.17 16.38 -2.02
C TYR A 118 8.62 15.90 -2.20
N PHE A 119 9.10 15.76 -3.43
CA PHE A 119 10.50 15.46 -3.72
C PHE A 119 11.46 16.49 -3.13
N LYS A 120 11.17 17.79 -3.27
CA LYS A 120 11.96 18.86 -2.66
C LYS A 120 12.05 18.72 -1.14
N SER A 121 10.97 18.32 -0.48
CA SER A 121 10.98 18.07 0.96
C SER A 121 11.89 16.90 1.35
N ILE A 122 11.93 15.82 0.54
CA ILE A 122 12.83 14.70 0.78
C ILE A 122 14.27 15.15 0.62
N ASP A 123 14.59 15.85 -0.47
CA ASP A 123 15.96 16.33 -0.75
C ASP A 123 16.46 17.26 0.37
N LYS A 124 15.58 18.11 0.90
CA LYS A 124 15.88 19.03 2.01
C LYS A 124 16.16 18.31 3.33
N HIS A 125 15.37 17.30 3.67
CA HIS A 125 15.40 16.65 4.97
C HIS A 125 16.28 15.39 5.03
N CYS A 126 16.74 14.88 3.88
CA CYS A 126 17.56 13.67 3.79
C CYS A 126 18.88 13.90 3.01
N PRO A 127 19.71 14.91 3.34
CA PRO A 127 20.94 15.18 2.60
C PRO A 127 21.97 14.03 2.66
N ASP A 128 21.91 13.23 3.71
CA ASP A 128 22.82 12.09 3.92
C ASP A 128 22.32 10.78 3.27
N TYR A 129 21.18 10.82 2.57
CA TYR A 129 20.63 9.66 1.87
C TYR A 129 20.90 9.76 0.36
N LYS A 130 21.21 8.61 -0.24
CA LYS A 130 21.17 8.43 -1.68
C LYS A 130 19.71 8.24 -2.12
N ILE A 131 19.11 9.29 -2.65
CA ILE A 131 17.71 9.27 -3.12
C ILE A 131 17.70 8.79 -4.58
N ILE A 132 17.09 7.62 -4.80
CA ILE A 132 16.94 7.02 -6.12
C ILE A 132 15.47 7.13 -6.53
N ARG A 133 15.23 7.95 -7.56
CA ARG A 133 13.91 8.13 -8.16
C ARG A 133 13.82 7.27 -9.42
N LEU A 134 12.80 6.44 -9.47
CA LEU A 134 12.56 5.47 -10.53
C LEU A 134 11.36 5.86 -11.38
N ASP A 135 11.41 5.52 -12.65
CA ASP A 135 10.27 5.45 -13.54
C ASP A 135 10.34 4.15 -14.36
N ASP A 136 9.42 3.97 -15.31
CA ASP A 136 9.36 2.76 -16.12
C ASP A 136 10.63 2.47 -16.91
N SER A 137 11.41 3.51 -17.25
CA SER A 137 12.54 3.42 -18.16
C SER A 137 13.85 2.99 -17.48
N ASN A 138 13.97 3.19 -16.16
CA ASN A 138 15.24 3.01 -15.44
C ASN A 138 15.23 1.91 -14.37
N ILE A 139 14.10 1.23 -14.13
CA ILE A 139 14.02 0.10 -13.17
C ILE A 139 15.03 -1.00 -13.50
N ASN A 140 15.19 -1.30 -14.79
CA ASN A 140 16.09 -2.34 -15.31
C ASN A 140 17.57 -2.08 -15.03
N GLU A 141 17.95 -0.86 -14.64
CA GLU A 141 19.30 -0.51 -14.21
C GLU A 141 19.61 -1.02 -12.79
N TYR A 142 18.57 -1.36 -12.01
CA TYR A 142 18.69 -1.80 -10.62
C TYR A 142 18.33 -3.27 -10.45
N LEU A 143 17.23 -3.75 -11.01
CA LEU A 143 16.86 -5.16 -10.93
C LEU A 143 16.00 -5.58 -12.12
N ASP A 144 15.96 -6.88 -12.38
CA ASP A 144 15.00 -7.46 -13.30
C ASP A 144 13.83 -8.06 -12.52
N LEU A 145 12.62 -7.60 -12.82
CA LEU A 145 11.40 -8.28 -12.39
C LEU A 145 11.08 -9.43 -13.34
N PRO A 146 10.42 -10.51 -12.86
CA PRO A 146 9.97 -11.59 -13.73
C PRO A 146 9.14 -11.07 -14.91
N ARG A 147 9.35 -11.66 -16.10
CA ARG A 147 8.73 -11.19 -17.35
C ARG A 147 7.22 -11.01 -17.25
N PHE A 148 6.53 -11.93 -16.56
CA PHE A 148 5.08 -11.87 -16.40
C PHE A 148 4.62 -10.57 -15.71
N VAL A 149 5.43 -9.95 -14.84
CA VAL A 149 5.07 -8.69 -14.17
C VAL A 149 4.94 -7.57 -15.20
N TRP A 150 5.85 -7.51 -16.17
CA TRP A 150 5.80 -6.55 -17.27
C TRP A 150 4.64 -6.83 -18.21
N ASP A 151 4.41 -8.10 -18.54
CA ASP A 151 3.26 -8.50 -19.37
C ASP A 151 1.94 -8.09 -18.70
N LYS A 152 1.77 -8.36 -17.39
CA LYS A 152 0.58 -7.95 -16.62
C LYS A 152 0.40 -6.44 -16.60
N LYS A 153 1.47 -5.65 -16.63
CA LYS A 153 1.39 -4.17 -16.55
C LYS A 153 0.66 -3.55 -17.73
N THR A 154 0.60 -4.26 -18.85
CA THR A 154 -0.17 -3.87 -20.03
C THR A 154 -1.67 -4.16 -19.89
N LEU A 155 -2.08 -4.97 -18.90
CA LEU A 155 -3.46 -5.36 -18.67
C LEU A 155 -4.19 -4.37 -17.76
N SER A 156 -5.44 -4.06 -18.10
CA SER A 156 -6.27 -3.12 -17.33
C SER A 156 -6.52 -3.53 -15.86
N GLY A 157 -6.42 -4.82 -15.54
CA GLY A 157 -6.57 -5.36 -14.19
C GLY A 157 -5.38 -5.06 -13.27
N PHE A 158 -4.19 -4.84 -13.81
CA PHE A 158 -2.97 -4.57 -13.05
C PHE A 158 -2.69 -3.06 -12.98
N LYS A 159 -3.34 -2.41 -12.01
CA LYS A 159 -3.23 -0.96 -11.82
C LYS A 159 -1.81 -0.56 -11.44
N PRO A 160 -1.37 0.68 -11.77
CA PRO A 160 -0.05 1.20 -11.41
C PRO A 160 0.31 1.07 -9.92
N ALA A 161 -0.68 1.19 -9.03
CA ALA A 161 -0.46 1.01 -7.59
C ALA A 161 0.03 -0.40 -7.22
N PHE A 162 -0.46 -1.44 -7.90
CA PHE A 162 -0.04 -2.83 -7.63
C PHE A 162 1.34 -3.14 -8.19
N PHE A 163 1.70 -2.52 -9.31
CA PHE A 163 3.07 -2.56 -9.81
C PHE A 163 4.03 -1.90 -8.80
N ALA A 164 3.67 -0.73 -8.26
CA ALA A 164 4.45 -0.07 -7.22
C ALA A 164 4.55 -0.92 -5.93
N ASP A 165 3.49 -1.67 -5.58
CA ASP A 165 3.52 -2.63 -4.47
C ASP A 165 4.57 -3.73 -4.70
N LEU A 166 4.66 -4.31 -5.90
CA LEU A 166 5.70 -5.30 -6.22
C LEU A 166 7.09 -4.66 -6.27
N LEU A 167 7.23 -3.52 -6.94
CA LEU A 167 8.52 -2.85 -7.12
C LEU A 167 9.15 -2.47 -5.78
N ARG A 168 8.36 -1.95 -4.82
CA ARG A 168 8.91 -1.59 -3.51
C ARG A 168 9.42 -2.79 -2.73
N LEU A 169 8.68 -3.90 -2.78
CA LEU A 169 9.09 -5.14 -2.13
C LEU A 169 10.36 -5.68 -2.78
N ALA A 170 10.43 -5.70 -4.12
CA ALA A 170 11.58 -6.16 -4.87
C ALA A 170 12.84 -5.34 -4.55
N LEU A 171 12.74 -4.00 -4.54
CA LEU A 171 13.88 -3.14 -4.23
C LEU A 171 14.35 -3.32 -2.79
N LEU A 172 13.42 -3.36 -1.83
CA LEU A 172 13.76 -3.54 -0.42
C LEU A 172 14.30 -4.95 -0.13
N ASP A 173 13.85 -5.98 -0.83
CA ASP A 173 14.40 -7.33 -0.69
C ASP A 173 15.84 -7.39 -1.21
N VAL A 174 16.09 -6.83 -2.40
CA VAL A 174 17.41 -6.87 -3.06
C VAL A 174 18.42 -5.92 -2.42
N TYR A 175 17.99 -4.74 -1.99
CA TYR A 175 18.88 -3.64 -1.57
C TYR A 175 18.66 -3.17 -0.14
N GLY A 176 17.50 -3.42 0.45
CA GLY A 176 17.07 -2.76 1.68
C GLY A 176 16.91 -1.24 1.50
N GLY A 177 17.00 -0.52 2.61
CA GLY A 177 16.86 0.93 2.66
C GLY A 177 15.43 1.34 3.03
N VAL A 178 15.00 2.49 2.50
CA VAL A 178 13.70 3.08 2.80
C VAL A 178 12.92 3.26 1.51
N TRP A 179 11.69 2.74 1.45
CA TRP A 179 10.73 3.12 0.42
C TRP A 179 9.88 4.27 0.92
N LEU A 180 9.82 5.35 0.13
CA LEU A 180 8.86 6.43 0.30
C LEU A 180 8.08 6.60 -1.01
N ASP A 181 6.75 6.48 -0.96
CA ASP A 181 5.92 6.82 -2.12
C ASP A 181 6.22 8.24 -2.60
N ALA A 182 6.00 8.52 -3.89
CA ALA A 182 6.20 9.86 -4.45
C ALA A 182 5.28 10.95 -3.85
N THR A 183 4.30 10.55 -3.02
CA THR A 183 3.45 11.48 -2.27
C THR A 183 3.77 11.55 -0.78
N ILE A 184 5.00 11.21 -0.37
CA ILE A 184 5.49 11.47 0.98
C ILE A 184 6.10 12.87 1.06
N TYR A 185 5.65 13.66 2.04
CA TYR A 185 6.23 14.94 2.40
C TYR A 185 6.92 14.83 3.76
N LEU A 186 8.12 15.41 3.89
CA LEU A 186 8.86 15.45 5.15
C LEU A 186 8.88 16.86 5.75
N THR A 187 8.79 16.92 7.08
CA THR A 187 8.97 18.16 7.85
C THR A 187 10.19 18.12 8.78
N GLU A 188 10.83 16.96 8.88
CA GLU A 188 12.07 16.72 9.63
C GLU A 188 12.83 15.55 8.97
N PRO A 189 14.12 15.37 9.30
CA PRO A 189 14.88 14.20 8.85
C PRO A 189 14.22 12.87 9.22
N LEU A 190 14.47 11.83 8.41
CA LEU A 190 13.93 10.50 8.71
C LEU A 190 14.47 9.99 10.06
N PRO A 191 13.61 9.37 10.89
CA PRO A 191 14.07 8.66 12.08
C PRO A 191 14.96 7.48 11.70
N ASN A 192 15.89 7.09 12.58
CA ASN A 192 16.83 5.98 12.36
C ASN A 192 16.18 4.59 12.55
N MET A 193 14.95 4.40 12.05
CA MET A 193 14.14 3.19 12.28
C MET A 193 14.80 1.89 11.82
N LEU A 194 15.64 1.94 10.77
CA LEU A 194 16.42 0.79 10.30
C LEU A 194 17.42 0.33 11.35
N GLN A 195 18.17 1.26 11.93
CA GLN A 195 19.17 0.95 12.95
C GLN A 195 18.50 0.39 14.21
N ASP A 196 17.32 0.91 14.55
CA ASP A 196 16.64 0.57 15.79
C ASP A 196 15.88 -0.76 15.70
N ASN A 197 15.31 -1.10 14.53
CA ASN A 197 14.35 -2.22 14.42
C ASN A 197 14.61 -3.18 13.25
N GLY A 198 15.46 -2.82 12.28
CA GLY A 198 15.74 -3.58 11.05
C GLY A 198 14.57 -3.73 10.06
N PHE A 199 13.33 -3.54 10.51
CA PHE A 199 12.11 -3.46 9.72
C PHE A 199 11.08 -2.58 10.40
N PHE A 200 10.43 -1.70 9.64
CA PHE A 200 9.35 -0.87 10.16
C PHE A 200 8.34 -0.47 9.09
N MET A 201 7.07 -0.48 9.49
CA MET A 201 5.93 0.10 8.77
C MET A 201 4.94 0.64 9.80
N TYR A 202 4.31 1.79 9.51
CA TYR A 202 3.25 2.32 10.38
C TYR A 202 2.04 1.38 10.38
N GLN A 203 1.47 1.17 11.57
CA GLN A 203 0.36 0.26 11.80
C GLN A 203 -0.72 0.91 12.66
N ARG A 204 -1.98 0.52 12.44
CA ARG A 204 -3.14 1.02 13.18
C ARG A 204 -2.98 0.73 14.68
N ALA A 205 -2.88 1.76 15.51
CA ALA A 205 -2.85 1.58 16.97
C ALA A 205 -4.26 1.39 17.54
N THR A 206 -4.41 0.52 18.54
CA THR A 206 -5.72 0.23 19.16
C THR A 206 -6.22 1.39 20.02
N ASP A 207 -5.32 2.22 20.55
CA ASP A 207 -5.56 3.39 21.41
C ASP A 207 -5.55 4.72 20.65
N ALA A 208 -5.50 4.69 19.31
CA ALA A 208 -5.53 5.86 18.46
C ALA A 208 -6.64 6.87 18.83
N HIS A 209 -6.29 8.16 18.86
CA HIS A 209 -7.23 9.23 19.13
C HIS A 209 -8.14 9.54 17.93
N ASN A 210 -9.27 10.22 18.17
CA ASN A 210 -10.16 10.74 17.11
C ASN A 210 -10.67 9.69 16.11
N LYS A 211 -10.84 8.42 16.51
CA LYS A 211 -11.29 7.30 15.66
C LYS A 211 -12.50 7.61 14.79
N GLN A 212 -13.48 8.35 15.34
CA GLN A 212 -14.68 8.72 14.61
C GLN A 212 -14.40 9.69 13.45
N GLN A 213 -13.45 10.63 13.61
CA GLN A 213 -13.05 11.56 12.57
C GLN A 213 -12.31 10.80 11.45
N TRP A 214 -11.39 9.90 11.81
CA TRP A 214 -10.69 9.05 10.85
C TRP A 214 -11.63 8.13 10.07
N HIS A 215 -12.60 7.53 10.75
CA HIS A 215 -13.62 6.73 10.09
C HIS A 215 -14.50 7.55 9.14
N LYS A 216 -14.75 8.84 9.42
CA LYS A 216 -15.42 9.74 8.46
C LYS A 216 -14.51 10.11 7.28
N PHE A 217 -13.21 10.28 7.52
CA PHE A 217 -12.23 10.60 6.49
C PHE A 217 -12.11 9.48 5.46
N ASN A 218 -11.92 8.23 5.90
CA ASN A 218 -11.97 7.06 5.02
C ASN A 218 -12.27 5.77 5.81
N SER A 219 -13.55 5.40 5.92
CA SER A 219 -13.97 4.20 6.65
C SER A 219 -13.48 2.87 6.07
N TYR A 220 -13.01 2.85 4.81
CA TYR A 220 -12.47 1.63 4.19
C TYR A 220 -11.03 1.35 4.61
N TYR A 221 -10.32 2.37 5.11
CA TYR A 221 -8.95 2.27 5.59
C TYR A 221 -8.88 2.44 7.11
N PHE A 222 -9.52 3.48 7.64
CA PHE A 222 -9.58 3.80 9.07
C PHE A 222 -10.80 3.17 9.73
N ASN A 223 -10.61 1.98 10.30
CA ASN A 223 -11.63 1.28 11.07
C ASN A 223 -10.97 0.48 12.20
N TRP A 224 -11.62 0.43 13.36
CA TRP A 224 -11.15 -0.26 14.57
C TRP A 224 -12.02 -1.47 14.92
N ASP A 225 -12.91 -1.90 14.01
CA ASP A 225 -13.59 -3.19 14.14
C ASP A 225 -12.54 -4.32 14.19
N SER A 226 -12.70 -5.25 15.13
CA SER A 226 -11.84 -6.43 15.28
C SER A 226 -11.70 -7.29 14.00
N LYS A 227 -12.68 -7.24 13.10
CA LYS A 227 -12.69 -7.95 11.82
C LYS A 227 -12.00 -7.19 10.70
N HIS A 228 -11.57 -5.94 10.92
CA HIS A 228 -10.92 -5.11 9.91
C HIS A 228 -9.47 -5.56 9.68
N LYS A 229 -9.07 -5.66 8.40
CA LYS A 229 -7.79 -6.25 7.97
C LYS A 229 -6.86 -5.24 7.29
N VAL A 230 -7.24 -3.96 7.25
CA VAL A 230 -6.43 -2.88 6.66
C VAL A 230 -5.86 -2.03 7.79
N ASN A 231 -4.75 -2.50 8.36
CA ASN A 231 -4.12 -1.94 9.56
C ASN A 231 -2.69 -1.46 9.32
N LEU A 232 -2.33 -1.17 8.07
CA LEU A 232 -0.95 -0.94 7.64
C LEU A 232 -0.86 0.18 6.59
N LEU A 233 0.09 1.09 6.79
CA LEU A 233 0.50 2.05 5.76
C LEU A 233 1.73 1.53 5.01
N ASN A 234 1.53 1.12 3.76
CA ASN A 234 2.59 0.56 2.91
C ASN A 234 3.30 1.59 2.02
N SER A 235 2.99 2.87 2.20
CA SER A 235 3.65 3.97 1.47
C SER A 235 4.98 4.42 2.08
N VAL A 236 5.31 3.89 3.26
CA VAL A 236 6.55 4.15 4.00
C VAL A 236 7.03 2.81 4.57
N ILE A 237 8.19 2.34 4.13
CA ILE A 237 8.74 1.06 4.57
C ILE A 237 10.23 1.22 4.82
N PHE A 238 10.68 0.75 5.96
CA PHE A 238 12.10 0.60 6.28
C PHE A 238 12.38 -0.89 6.35
N ALA A 239 13.38 -1.38 5.63
CA ALA A 239 13.82 -2.77 5.76
C ALA A 239 15.31 -2.93 5.45
N HIS A 240 15.99 -3.81 6.17
CA HIS A 240 17.27 -4.35 5.70
C HIS A 240 17.07 -5.25 4.47
N LYS A 241 18.12 -5.34 3.65
CA LYS A 241 18.21 -6.31 2.55
C LYS A 241 17.89 -7.72 3.06
N LYS A 242 17.12 -8.50 2.28
CA LYS A 242 16.66 -9.85 2.61
C LYS A 242 15.84 -9.94 3.91
N ASN A 243 15.12 -8.88 4.28
CA ASN A 243 14.24 -8.94 5.44
C ASN A 243 13.14 -10.02 5.23
N PRO A 244 12.94 -10.96 6.19
CA PRO A 244 12.00 -12.07 6.01
C PRO A 244 10.55 -11.67 5.72
N VAL A 245 10.08 -10.55 6.29
CA VAL A 245 8.72 -10.05 6.06
C VAL A 245 8.59 -9.52 4.64
N ILE A 246 9.55 -8.70 4.19
CA ILE A 246 9.58 -8.16 2.82
C ILE A 246 9.69 -9.29 1.80
N HIS A 247 10.62 -10.22 2.00
CA HIS A 247 10.84 -11.35 1.11
C HIS A 247 9.58 -12.23 0.98
N THR A 248 8.97 -12.61 2.10
CA THR A 248 7.74 -13.43 2.09
C THR A 248 6.58 -12.69 1.42
N CYS A 249 6.43 -11.38 1.66
CA CYS A 249 5.42 -10.58 0.97
C CYS A 249 5.66 -10.53 -0.54
N LEU A 250 6.92 -10.37 -0.97
CA LEU A 250 7.31 -10.34 -2.38
C LEU A 250 6.95 -11.66 -3.07
N ASP A 251 7.36 -12.79 -2.50
CA ASP A 251 7.14 -14.10 -3.08
C ASP A 251 5.65 -14.44 -3.21
N LEU A 252 4.86 -14.17 -2.17
CA LEU A 252 3.41 -14.40 -2.21
C LEU A 252 2.73 -13.51 -3.25
N MET A 253 3.14 -12.25 -3.37
CA MET A 253 2.60 -11.33 -4.37
C MET A 253 3.01 -11.72 -5.80
N LEU A 254 4.24 -12.18 -6.02
CA LEU A 254 4.71 -12.67 -7.32
C LEU A 254 4.00 -13.96 -7.73
N ASN A 255 3.86 -14.93 -6.82
CA ASN A 255 3.08 -16.15 -7.08
C ASN A 255 1.62 -15.85 -7.41
N PHE A 256 1.00 -14.89 -6.70
CA PHE A 256 -0.35 -14.43 -7.02
C PHE A 256 -0.42 -13.84 -8.43
N TRP A 257 0.42 -12.85 -8.75
CA TRP A 257 0.37 -12.16 -10.05
C TRP A 257 0.81 -13.03 -11.22
N LYS A 258 1.60 -14.08 -10.99
CA LYS A 258 1.98 -15.07 -12.01
C LYS A 258 0.76 -15.74 -12.63
N THR A 259 -0.29 -15.97 -11.83
CA THR A 259 -1.46 -16.76 -12.23
C THR A 259 -2.75 -15.94 -12.31
N GLN A 260 -2.80 -14.74 -11.73
CA GLN A 260 -4.01 -13.91 -11.68
C GLN A 260 -3.96 -12.70 -12.59
N GLU A 261 -5.15 -12.20 -12.94
CA GLU A 261 -5.32 -11.00 -13.78
C GLU A 261 -5.98 -9.84 -13.04
N TYR A 262 -6.59 -10.12 -11.89
CA TYR A 262 -7.30 -9.14 -11.09
C TYR A 262 -7.10 -9.42 -9.59
N ILE A 263 -7.20 -8.36 -8.80
CA ILE A 263 -7.22 -8.42 -7.34
C ILE A 263 -8.65 -8.47 -6.80
N PRO A 264 -8.91 -9.27 -5.75
CA PRO A 264 -10.23 -9.37 -5.13
C PRO A 264 -10.58 -8.15 -4.27
N HIS A 265 -9.60 -7.36 -3.84
CA HIS A 265 -9.83 -6.19 -2.98
C HIS A 265 -8.74 -5.13 -3.15
N TYR A 266 -9.09 -3.83 -3.13
CA TYR A 266 -8.12 -2.75 -3.36
C TYR A 266 -6.93 -2.76 -2.38
N PHE A 267 -7.20 -3.04 -1.10
CA PHE A 267 -6.18 -3.14 -0.04
C PHE A 267 -5.58 -4.56 0.05
N PHE A 268 -5.36 -5.21 -1.08
CA PHE A 268 -4.94 -6.62 -1.18
C PHE A 268 -3.66 -6.91 -0.39
N PHE A 269 -2.67 -6.03 -0.55
CA PHE A 269 -1.38 -6.11 0.13
C PHE A 269 -1.50 -5.90 1.65
N GLN A 270 -2.31 -4.95 2.09
CA GLN A 270 -2.49 -4.69 3.53
C GLN A 270 -3.14 -5.89 4.22
N ILE A 271 -4.09 -6.56 3.55
CA ILE A 271 -4.72 -7.78 4.07
C ILE A 271 -3.71 -8.93 4.12
N LEU A 272 -2.85 -9.07 3.11
CA LEU A 272 -1.75 -10.06 3.11
C LEU A 272 -0.86 -9.85 4.33
N PHE A 273 -0.38 -8.62 4.52
CA PHE A 273 0.51 -8.29 5.63
C PHE A 273 -0.16 -8.53 6.98
N ASP A 274 -1.41 -8.07 7.19
CA ASP A 274 -2.17 -8.29 8.43
C ASP A 274 -2.29 -9.79 8.76
N THR A 275 -2.51 -10.62 7.73
CA THR A 275 -2.62 -12.08 7.86
C THR A 275 -1.27 -12.72 8.22
N LEU A 276 -0.18 -12.30 7.58
CA LEU A 276 1.17 -12.81 7.83
C LEU A 276 1.68 -12.43 9.22
N ILE A 277 1.62 -11.14 9.58
CA ILE A 277 2.23 -10.61 10.79
C ILE A 277 1.47 -11.01 12.06
N LYS A 278 0.17 -11.34 11.95
CA LYS A 278 -0.60 -11.92 13.06
C LYS A 278 -0.52 -13.45 13.11
N GLY A 279 0.14 -14.07 12.13
CA GLY A 279 0.24 -15.52 11.96
C GLY A 279 1.69 -15.97 11.88
N LYS A 280 2.09 -16.53 10.72
CA LYS A 280 3.40 -17.18 10.48
C LYS A 280 4.61 -16.29 10.78
N LEU A 281 4.45 -14.97 10.73
CA LEU A 281 5.53 -14.00 10.93
C LEU A 281 5.35 -13.14 12.20
N ALA A 282 4.57 -13.60 13.18
CA ALA A 282 4.32 -12.85 14.43
C ALA A 282 5.59 -12.45 15.19
N GLN A 283 6.64 -13.26 15.13
CA GLN A 283 7.94 -12.96 15.71
C GLN A 283 8.66 -11.74 15.09
N TYR A 284 8.24 -11.30 13.90
CA TYR A 284 8.81 -10.13 13.20
C TYR A 284 7.97 -8.86 13.37
N GLN A 285 6.98 -8.87 14.27
CA GLN A 285 6.17 -7.69 14.58
C GLN A 285 7.06 -6.54 15.06
N CYS A 286 7.10 -5.45 14.29
CA CYS A 286 7.79 -4.22 14.68
C CYS A 286 6.94 -3.36 15.64
N PRO A 287 7.53 -2.36 16.32
CA PRO A 287 6.80 -1.45 17.20
C PRO A 287 5.61 -0.79 16.48
N ILE A 288 4.44 -0.79 17.15
CA ILE A 288 3.24 -0.20 16.60
C ILE A 288 3.29 1.31 16.81
N ILE A 289 3.55 2.04 15.73
CA ILE A 289 3.35 3.49 15.65
C ILE A 289 2.13 3.76 14.79
N ASP A 290 1.16 4.48 15.36
CA ASP A 290 -0.15 4.69 14.75
C ASP A 290 -0.06 5.30 13.35
N ASP A 291 -0.66 4.61 12.37
CA ASP A 291 -0.69 5.04 10.98
C ASP A 291 -1.65 6.22 10.72
N THR A 292 -2.37 6.72 11.73
CA THR A 292 -3.08 7.99 11.62
C THR A 292 -2.14 9.19 11.55
N LYS A 293 -0.98 9.13 12.21
CA LYS A 293 -0.08 10.28 12.35
C LYS A 293 0.42 10.81 11.00
N PRO A 294 0.89 9.94 10.06
CA PRO A 294 1.26 10.41 8.73
C PRO A 294 0.11 11.02 7.91
N HIS A 295 -1.15 10.81 8.30
CA HIS A 295 -2.31 11.32 7.58
C HIS A 295 -2.84 12.65 8.13
N LEU A 296 -2.28 13.17 9.23
CA LEU A 296 -2.77 14.39 9.87
C LEU A 296 -2.74 15.59 8.90
N LEU A 297 -1.62 15.79 8.20
CA LEU A 297 -1.45 16.91 7.29
C LEU A 297 -2.32 16.80 6.03
N VAL A 298 -2.51 15.60 5.48
CA VAL A 298 -3.39 15.41 4.31
C VAL A 298 -4.86 15.64 4.66
N ALA A 299 -5.27 15.36 5.91
CA ALA A 299 -6.63 15.59 6.38
C ALA A 299 -6.98 17.09 6.49
N THR A 300 -5.99 17.97 6.67
CA THR A 300 -6.16 19.42 6.77
C THR A 300 -5.70 20.19 5.52
N LEU A 301 -5.15 19.50 4.52
CA LEU A 301 -4.43 20.07 3.37
C LEU A 301 -5.15 21.20 2.62
N HIS A 302 -6.49 21.16 2.60
CA HIS A 302 -7.33 22.10 1.88
C HIS A 302 -8.08 23.10 2.77
N ASN A 303 -7.83 23.08 4.07
CA ASN A 303 -8.36 24.03 5.04
C ASN A 303 -7.52 25.32 5.04
N PRO A 304 -8.06 26.44 5.53
CA PRO A 304 -7.25 27.63 5.81
C PRO A 304 -6.09 27.30 6.75
N TYR A 305 -4.91 27.82 6.42
CA TYR A 305 -3.69 27.62 7.17
C TYR A 305 -3.79 28.25 8.55
N ALA A 306 -3.35 27.52 9.57
CA ALA A 306 -3.22 28.01 10.92
C ALA A 306 -1.89 27.50 11.51
N GLU A 307 -1.02 28.43 11.90
CA GLU A 307 0.33 28.12 12.38
C GLU A 307 0.31 27.17 13.57
N ALA A 308 -0.51 27.44 14.59
CA ALA A 308 -0.58 26.63 15.80
C ALA A 308 -0.99 25.16 15.51
N ASP A 309 -1.95 24.97 14.61
CA ASP A 309 -2.39 23.65 14.18
C ASP A 309 -1.31 22.94 13.34
N TYR A 310 -0.63 23.67 12.45
CA TYR A 310 0.50 23.13 11.68
C TYR A 310 1.63 22.64 12.59
N GLN A 311 2.04 23.46 13.56
CA GLN A 311 3.08 23.10 14.53
C GLN A 311 2.69 21.86 15.34
N ASN A 312 1.42 21.76 15.76
CA ASN A 312 0.92 20.58 16.44
C ASN A 312 0.87 19.32 15.55
N ILE A 313 0.64 19.46 14.24
CA ILE A 313 0.68 18.33 13.30
C ILE A 313 2.13 17.84 13.13
N VAL A 314 3.07 18.73 12.83
CA VAL A 314 4.46 18.34 12.56
C VAL A 314 5.19 17.85 13.81
N SER A 315 4.77 18.26 15.02
CA SER A 315 5.30 17.71 16.26
C SER A 315 4.86 16.27 16.54
N GLN A 316 3.82 15.77 15.87
CA GLN A 316 3.31 14.40 16.05
C GLN A 316 3.90 13.41 15.04
N ALA A 317 4.32 13.88 13.87
CA ALA A 317 4.97 13.08 12.84
C ALA A 317 5.81 13.96 11.90
N GLY A 318 7.01 13.48 11.57
CA GLY A 318 7.84 14.05 10.52
C GLY A 318 7.56 13.56 9.11
N ILE A 319 6.92 12.40 8.98
CA ILE A 319 6.62 11.74 7.72
C ILE A 319 5.12 11.86 7.43
N HIS A 320 4.76 12.54 6.35
CA HIS A 320 3.36 12.82 5.99
C HIS A 320 2.99 12.13 4.67
N LYS A 321 1.98 11.25 4.71
CA LYS A 321 1.38 10.65 3.51
C LYS A 321 0.37 11.62 2.92
N MET A 322 0.78 12.25 1.81
CA MET A 322 0.00 13.25 1.10
C MET A 322 -0.84 12.66 -0.03
N SER A 323 -1.72 13.50 -0.58
CA SER A 323 -2.52 13.20 -1.76
C SER A 323 -2.07 14.05 -2.95
N TYR A 324 -2.59 13.68 -4.12
CA TYR A 324 -2.42 14.48 -5.33
C TYR A 324 -3.25 15.75 -5.26
N VAL A 325 -2.62 16.92 -5.40
CA VAL A 325 -3.32 18.21 -5.42
C VAL A 325 -3.32 18.77 -6.83
N LYS A 326 -4.52 18.93 -7.40
CA LYS A 326 -4.74 19.49 -8.74
C LYS A 326 -4.95 21.00 -8.75
N GLN A 327 -5.53 21.53 -7.67
CA GLN A 327 -5.93 22.92 -7.57
C GLN A 327 -5.48 23.45 -6.21
N VAL A 328 -4.74 24.56 -6.24
CA VAL A 328 -4.32 25.27 -5.04
C VAL A 328 -5.51 26.07 -4.53
N ARG A 329 -5.84 25.92 -3.25
CA ARG A 329 -6.79 26.80 -2.57
C ARG A 329 -6.01 27.95 -1.93
N PRO A 330 -6.42 29.22 -2.15
CA PRO A 330 -5.83 30.35 -1.45
C PRO A 330 -5.89 30.15 0.07
N ASP A 331 -4.85 30.62 0.75
CA ASP A 331 -4.65 30.58 2.19
C ASP A 331 -4.69 29.17 2.78
N SER A 332 -4.51 28.11 1.97
CA SER A 332 -4.56 26.73 2.45
C SER A 332 -3.22 26.22 2.97
N TYR A 333 -3.26 25.14 3.75
CA TYR A 333 -2.05 24.39 4.13
C TYR A 333 -1.20 24.03 2.90
N TYR A 334 -1.81 23.54 1.81
CA TYR A 334 -1.05 23.21 0.61
C TYR A 334 -0.32 24.43 0.00
N GLU A 335 -0.98 25.59 -0.05
CA GLU A 335 -0.34 26.81 -0.54
C GLU A 335 0.82 27.24 0.37
N TYR A 336 0.64 27.14 1.69
CA TYR A 336 1.71 27.40 2.65
C TYR A 336 2.92 26.49 2.39
N LEU A 337 2.71 25.17 2.21
CA LEU A 337 3.80 24.23 1.93
C LEU A 337 4.51 24.54 0.62
N LEU A 338 3.76 24.91 -0.43
CA LEU A 338 4.32 25.31 -1.73
C LEU A 338 5.26 26.52 -1.62
N LYS A 339 4.95 27.48 -0.74
CA LYS A 339 5.74 28.71 -0.55
C LYS A 339 6.94 28.53 0.39
N ASN A 340 6.92 27.55 1.28
CA ASN A 340 7.87 27.45 2.41
C ASN A 340 8.72 26.16 2.45
N THR A 341 8.58 25.27 1.46
CA THR A 341 9.48 24.13 1.27
C THR A 341 10.64 24.55 0.40
#